data_AF-A0A7S0JWW6-F1
#
_entry.id   AF-A0A7S0JWW6-F1
#
_cell.length_a   1.000
_cell.length_b   1.000
_cell.length_c   1.000
_cell.angle_alpha   90.00
_cell.angle_beta   90.00
_cell.angle_gamma   90.00
#
_symmetry.space_group_name_H-M   'P 1'
#
loop_
_entity.id
_entity.type
_entity.pdbx_description
1 polymer ?
#
loop_
_entity_poly.entity_id
_entity_poly.type
_entity_poly.pdbx_seq_one_letter_code
_entity_poly.pdbx_strand_id
1 'polypeptide(L)'
;SDALVTKDGLLRSLNAAMVSAAARPSSARDVASGGAPTHVFDVCPTTFLVRAGQRVDTDSAWQEFARRFRDVGAGRPALRMPLKHCAANLWALKPVRGAGGSGVRVFSDMHVLMAALRRREGSYLVQKLVERPLLVDGRKATIHTFLLVTDTLDAYVWRGAYA
;
A
#
# COMPACT_ATOMS: atom_id res chain seq x y z
N SER A 1 -14.00 1.79 17.31
CA SER A 1 -13.09 2.53 16.41
C SER A 1 -12.42 1.51 15.53
N ASP A 2 -12.67 1.55 14.21
CA ASP A 2 -12.21 0.50 13.27
C ASP A 2 -10.88 0.88 12.59
N ALA A 3 -10.20 1.88 13.13
CA ALA A 3 -9.09 2.61 12.55
C ALA A 3 -7.88 1.75 12.15
N LEU A 4 -7.66 0.59 12.76
CA LEU A 4 -6.52 -0.29 12.44
C LEU A 4 -6.93 -1.67 11.91
N VAL A 5 -8.22 -2.01 12.01
CA VAL A 5 -8.72 -3.36 11.73
C VAL A 5 -9.39 -3.47 10.37
N THR A 6 -9.81 -2.35 9.77
CA THR A 6 -10.26 -2.31 8.38
C THR A 6 -9.16 -1.76 7.46
N LYS A 7 -9.19 -2.17 6.19
CA LYS A 7 -8.15 -1.76 5.23
C LYS A 7 -8.17 -0.25 4.97
N ASP A 8 -9.37 0.33 4.90
CA ASP A 8 -9.56 1.76 4.70
C ASP A 8 -9.37 2.57 5.98
N GLY A 9 -9.76 2.03 7.15
CA GLY A 9 -9.42 2.60 8.45
C GLY A 9 -7.91 2.76 8.59
N LEU A 10 -7.17 1.67 8.37
CA LEU A 10 -5.71 1.67 8.48
C LEU A 10 -5.09 2.70 7.54
N LEU A 11 -5.52 2.74 6.28
CA LEU A 11 -4.98 3.69 5.31
C LEU A 11 -5.28 5.14 5.69
N ARG A 12 -6.47 5.45 6.20
CA ARG A 12 -6.81 6.80 6.67
C ARG A 12 -5.96 7.18 7.89
N SER A 13 -5.80 6.28 8.85
CA SER A 13 -4.95 6.50 10.04
C SER A 13 -3.49 6.73 9.66
N LEU A 14 -2.97 5.94 8.71
CA LEU A 14 -1.63 6.12 8.17
C LEU A 14 -1.47 7.47 7.45
N ASN A 15 -2.43 7.86 6.60
CA ASN A 15 -2.38 9.14 5.90
C ASN A 15 -2.50 10.34 6.86
N ALA A 16 -3.34 10.24 7.90
CA ALA A 16 -3.42 11.27 8.94
C ALA A 16 -2.09 11.41 9.67
N ALA A 17 -1.48 10.28 10.05
CA ALA A 17 -0.14 10.27 10.65
C ALA A 17 0.94 10.82 9.70
N MET A 18 0.81 10.63 8.37
CA MET A 18 1.70 11.26 7.38
C MET A 18 1.63 12.78 7.41
N VAL A 19 0.42 13.36 7.40
CA VAL A 19 0.25 14.81 7.44
C VAL A 19 0.86 15.38 8.73
N SER A 20 0.72 14.67 9.84
CA SER A 20 1.33 15.04 11.11
C SER A 20 2.86 14.84 11.14
N ALA A 21 3.41 13.83 10.46
CA ALA A 21 4.83 13.48 10.48
C ALA A 21 5.67 14.17 9.37
N ALA A 22 5.05 14.60 8.26
CA ALA A 22 5.70 15.33 7.17
C ALA A 22 6.28 16.70 7.59
N ALA A 23 6.03 17.12 8.83
CA ALA A 23 6.75 18.20 9.50
C ALA A 23 8.22 17.87 9.84
N ARG A 24 8.70 16.64 9.61
CA ARG A 24 10.10 16.23 9.80
C ARG A 24 10.70 15.67 8.51
N PRO A 25 11.72 16.32 7.90
CA PRO A 25 12.35 15.80 6.69
C PRO A 25 13.14 14.52 7.02
N SER A 26 12.91 13.47 6.23
CA SER A 26 13.77 12.27 6.21
C SER A 26 14.62 12.31 4.95
N SER A 27 15.94 12.20 5.08
CA SER A 27 16.88 12.08 3.98
C SER A 27 16.64 10.77 3.23
N ALA A 28 16.35 10.86 1.93
CA ALA A 28 16.11 9.70 1.05
C ALA A 28 17.31 8.74 0.88
N ARG A 29 18.44 8.97 1.58
CA ARG A 29 19.69 8.21 1.42
C ARG A 29 19.81 6.98 2.32
N ASP A 30 19.03 6.86 3.38
CA ASP A 30 19.33 5.88 4.45
C ASP A 30 18.72 4.47 4.24
N VAL A 31 17.67 4.35 3.41
CA VAL A 31 17.00 3.05 3.17
C VAL A 31 17.72 2.22 2.09
N ALA A 32 18.44 2.87 1.17
CA ALA A 32 19.16 2.19 0.09
C ALA A 32 20.46 1.50 0.57
N SER A 33 20.98 1.89 1.73
CA SER A 33 22.27 1.43 2.30
C SER A 33 22.13 0.38 3.41
N GLY A 34 20.94 -0.17 3.64
CA GLY A 34 20.70 -1.17 4.69
C GLY A 34 20.50 -0.58 6.09
N GLY A 35 20.27 0.74 6.19
CA GLY A 35 19.82 1.37 7.44
C GLY A 35 18.42 0.92 7.85
N ALA A 36 18.15 0.95 9.16
CA ALA A 36 16.81 0.68 9.68
C ALA A 36 15.79 1.68 9.09
N PRO A 37 14.54 1.25 8.81
CA PRO A 37 13.49 2.16 8.37
C PRO A 37 13.32 3.31 9.38
N THR A 38 13.44 4.56 8.93
CA THR A 38 13.29 5.72 9.81
C THR A 38 11.84 6.21 9.86
N HIS A 39 11.01 5.75 8.91
CA HIS A 39 9.60 6.06 8.84
C HIS A 39 8.77 4.81 8.51
N VAL A 40 7.59 4.68 9.11
CA VAL A 40 6.64 3.58 8.81
C VAL A 40 6.31 3.44 7.31
N PHE A 41 6.46 4.51 6.51
CA PHE A 41 6.18 4.50 5.07
C PHE A 41 7.34 4.04 4.20
N ASP A 42 8.52 3.84 4.77
CA ASP A 42 9.61 3.15 4.09
C ASP A 42 9.32 1.64 3.97
N VAL A 43 8.39 1.14 4.80
CA VAL A 43 7.97 -0.28 4.83
C VAL A 43 6.51 -0.51 4.39
N CYS A 44 5.71 0.54 4.22
CA CYS A 44 4.32 0.42 3.74
C CYS A 44 4.23 0.60 2.21
N PRO A 45 3.54 -0.31 1.50
CA PRO A 45 3.27 -0.11 0.09
C PRO A 45 2.43 1.13 -0.20
N THR A 46 2.86 1.91 -1.20
CA THR A 46 2.07 3.04 -1.70
C THR A 46 0.68 2.57 -2.11
N THR A 47 -0.35 3.15 -1.49
CA THR A 47 -1.73 2.70 -1.60
C THR A 47 -2.66 3.89 -1.72
N PHE A 48 -3.62 3.81 -2.63
CA PHE A 48 -4.66 4.82 -2.84
C PHE A 48 -6.03 4.21 -2.56
N LEU A 49 -6.89 4.96 -1.87
CA LEU A 49 -8.30 4.60 -1.67
C LEU A 49 -9.14 5.29 -2.74
N VAL A 50 -9.55 4.54 -3.76
CA VAL A 50 -10.27 5.05 -4.93
C VAL A 50 -11.75 4.68 -4.83
N ARG A 51 -12.63 5.63 -5.18
CA ARG A 51 -14.05 5.36 -5.38
C ARG A 51 -14.29 4.85 -6.81
N ALA A 52 -14.75 3.61 -6.93
CA ALA A 52 -15.18 3.02 -8.20
C ALA A 52 -16.51 3.64 -8.67
N GLY A 53 -16.78 3.49 -9.96
CA GLY A 53 -17.98 4.01 -10.62
C GLY A 53 -17.65 4.70 -11.95
N GLN A 54 -18.69 5.13 -12.67
CA GLN A 54 -18.56 5.72 -14.01
C GLN A 54 -17.61 6.93 -14.06
N ARG A 55 -17.58 7.72 -12.98
CA ARG A 55 -16.78 8.96 -12.84
C ARG A 55 -15.50 8.79 -12.03
N VAL A 56 -14.89 7.59 -12.05
CA VAL A 56 -13.63 7.32 -11.33
C VAL A 56 -12.49 8.28 -11.71
N ASP A 57 -12.49 8.81 -12.93
CA ASP A 57 -11.53 9.82 -13.41
C ASP A 57 -11.59 11.16 -12.67
N THR A 58 -12.73 11.47 -12.04
CA THR A 58 -12.91 12.67 -11.21
C THR A 58 -12.49 12.46 -9.75
N ASP A 59 -12.19 11.23 -9.34
CA ASP A 59 -11.73 10.91 -7.99
C ASP A 59 -10.28 11.42 -7.80
N SER A 60 -10.05 12.20 -6.75
CA SER A 60 -8.74 12.80 -6.50
C SER A 60 -7.66 11.75 -6.19
N ALA A 61 -8.01 10.67 -5.50
CA ALA A 61 -7.09 9.57 -5.23
C ALA A 61 -6.75 8.80 -6.51
N TRP A 62 -7.70 8.67 -7.44
CA TRP A 62 -7.43 8.16 -8.78
C TRP A 62 -6.46 9.06 -9.55
N GLN A 63 -6.67 10.38 -9.55
CA GLN A 63 -5.79 11.32 -10.24
C GLN A 63 -4.36 11.27 -9.68
N GLU A 64 -4.23 11.15 -8.35
CA GLU A 64 -2.94 10.99 -7.70
C GLU A 64 -2.27 9.65 -8.07
N PHE A 65 -3.03 8.55 -8.04
CA PHE A 65 -2.58 7.25 -8.53
C PHE A 65 -2.09 7.34 -9.97
N ALA A 66 -2.88 7.93 -10.87
CA ALA A 66 -2.57 8.02 -12.29
C ALA A 66 -1.29 8.83 -12.54
N ARG A 67 -1.10 9.92 -11.79
CA ARG A 67 0.16 10.67 -11.78
C ARG A 67 1.32 9.77 -11.34
N ARG A 68 1.16 9.06 -10.21
CA ARG A 68 2.20 8.19 -9.68
C ARG A 68 2.55 7.03 -10.63
N PHE A 69 1.55 6.44 -11.26
CA PHE A 69 1.71 5.38 -12.24
C PHE A 69 2.59 5.85 -13.41
N ARG A 70 2.33 7.06 -13.93
CA ARG A 70 3.15 7.67 -14.99
C ARG A 70 4.58 7.97 -14.53
N ASP A 71 4.75 8.48 -13.31
CA ASP A 71 6.08 8.77 -12.76
C ASP A 71 6.93 7.51 -12.64
N VAL A 72 6.36 6.40 -12.16
CA VAL A 72 7.05 5.11 -12.10
C VAL A 72 7.39 4.61 -13.50
N GLY A 73 6.45 4.67 -14.44
CA GLY A 73 6.67 4.25 -15.84
C GLY A 73 7.75 5.07 -16.55
N ALA A 74 7.93 6.34 -16.16
CA ALA A 74 8.97 7.23 -16.68
C ALA A 74 10.32 7.10 -15.94
N GLY A 75 10.49 6.11 -15.06
CA GLY A 75 11.74 5.93 -14.30
C GLY A 75 11.98 6.98 -13.22
N ARG A 76 10.94 7.70 -12.78
CA ARG A 76 10.99 8.72 -11.72
C ARG A 76 10.19 8.26 -10.50
N PRO A 77 10.54 7.14 -9.84
CA PRO A 77 9.73 6.63 -8.75
C PRO A 77 9.81 7.57 -7.55
N ALA A 78 8.84 8.47 -7.39
CA ALA A 78 8.62 9.24 -6.17
C ALA A 78 8.08 8.37 -5.01
N LEU A 79 8.29 7.05 -5.07
CA LEU A 79 7.85 6.07 -4.10
C LEU A 79 8.91 5.98 -2.99
N ARG A 80 8.47 5.90 -1.73
CA ARG A 80 9.36 5.62 -0.59
C ARG A 80 9.79 4.16 -0.52
N MET A 81 9.16 3.30 -1.31
CA MET A 81 9.46 1.87 -1.34
C MET A 81 10.77 1.56 -2.07
N PRO A 82 11.44 0.45 -1.72
CA PRO A 82 12.62 -0.04 -2.44
C PRO A 82 12.39 -0.18 -3.95
N LEU A 83 13.39 0.23 -4.75
CA LEU A 83 13.34 0.21 -6.22
C LEU A 83 12.99 -1.16 -6.83
N LYS A 84 13.36 -2.26 -6.16
CA LYS A 84 13.01 -3.64 -6.57
C LYS A 84 11.50 -3.89 -6.66
N HIS A 85 10.68 -3.02 -6.07
CA HIS A 85 9.23 -3.07 -6.14
C HIS A 85 8.63 -2.13 -7.19
N CYS A 86 9.45 -1.43 -7.97
CA CYS A 86 9.02 -0.41 -8.94
C CYS A 86 9.31 -0.80 -10.40
N ALA A 87 9.95 -1.95 -10.65
CA ALA A 87 10.54 -2.29 -11.95
C ALA A 87 9.49 -2.54 -13.05
N ALA A 88 8.46 -3.34 -12.76
CA ALA A 88 7.43 -3.72 -13.71
C ALA A 88 6.15 -2.87 -13.60
N ASN A 89 6.16 -1.84 -12.74
CA ASN A 89 5.02 -0.95 -12.48
C ASN A 89 3.70 -1.70 -12.20
N LEU A 90 3.77 -2.77 -11.40
CA LEU A 90 2.60 -3.61 -11.08
C LEU A 90 1.79 -3.07 -9.91
N TRP A 91 0.46 -3.04 -10.05
CA TRP A 91 -0.47 -2.56 -9.02
C TRP A 91 -1.59 -3.57 -8.74
N ALA A 92 -1.85 -3.82 -7.46
CA ALA A 92 -2.95 -4.65 -7.00
C ALA A 92 -4.20 -3.80 -6.70
N LEU A 93 -5.32 -4.14 -7.33
CA LEU A 93 -6.64 -3.65 -7.00
C LEU A 93 -7.29 -4.59 -5.98
N LYS A 94 -7.72 -4.07 -4.83
CA LYS A 94 -8.34 -4.85 -3.76
C LYS A 94 -9.66 -4.20 -3.33
N PRO A 95 -10.77 -4.93 -3.19
CA PRO A 95 -11.98 -4.36 -2.61
C PRO A 95 -11.74 -4.04 -1.12
N VAL A 96 -12.27 -2.91 -0.64
CA VAL A 96 -12.18 -2.55 0.79
C VAL A 96 -12.91 -3.61 1.63
N ARG A 97 -14.14 -3.94 1.21
CA ARG A 97 -14.98 -4.99 1.81
C ARG A 97 -14.73 -6.33 1.13
N GLY A 98 -14.58 -7.39 1.92
CA GLY A 98 -14.30 -8.75 1.43
C GLY A 98 -13.18 -9.43 2.22
N ALA A 99 -13.34 -10.74 2.44
CA ALA A 99 -12.43 -11.60 3.19
C ALA A 99 -11.58 -12.49 2.25
N GLY A 100 -10.47 -13.02 2.77
CA GLY A 100 -9.71 -14.10 2.13
C GLY A 100 -9.01 -13.76 0.80
N GLY A 101 -8.81 -12.49 0.46
CA GLY A 101 -8.17 -12.11 -0.81
C GLY A 101 -9.07 -12.26 -2.05
N SER A 102 -10.36 -12.56 -1.88
CA SER A 102 -11.32 -12.60 -2.98
C SER A 102 -11.42 -11.24 -3.68
N GLY A 103 -11.36 -11.25 -5.01
CA GLY A 103 -11.46 -10.06 -5.84
C GLY A 103 -10.19 -9.22 -5.97
N VAL A 104 -9.04 -9.67 -5.43
CA VAL A 104 -7.74 -9.05 -5.67
C VAL A 104 -7.27 -9.34 -7.09
N ARG A 105 -6.89 -8.29 -7.84
CA ARG A 105 -6.41 -8.41 -9.22
C ARG A 105 -5.19 -7.53 -9.44
N VAL A 106 -4.25 -7.98 -10.25
CA VAL A 106 -3.02 -7.23 -10.58
C VAL A 106 -3.14 -6.62 -11.97
N PHE A 107 -2.67 -5.39 -12.10
CA PHE A 107 -2.69 -4.62 -13.33
C PHE A 107 -1.31 -4.02 -13.58
N SER A 108 -0.88 -4.06 -14.84
CA SER A 108 0.27 -3.34 -15.39
C SER A 108 -0.14 -2.24 -16.36
N ASP A 109 -1.43 -2.14 -16.68
CA ASP A 109 -2.01 -1.14 -17.59
C ASP A 109 -3.07 -0.31 -16.86
N MET A 110 -2.88 1.00 -16.85
CA MET A 110 -3.74 1.97 -16.16
C MET A 110 -5.15 2.06 -16.80
N HIS A 111 -5.26 1.94 -18.13
CA HIS A 111 -6.54 2.00 -18.84
C HIS A 111 -7.38 0.76 -18.56
N VAL A 112 -6.76 -0.42 -18.53
CA VAL A 112 -7.43 -1.68 -18.17
C VAL A 112 -7.92 -1.62 -16.72
N LEU A 113 -7.11 -1.09 -15.81
CA LEU A 113 -7.49 -0.89 -14.41
C LEU A 113 -8.68 0.09 -14.29
N MET A 114 -8.62 1.23 -14.99
CA MET A 114 -9.71 2.21 -15.02
C MET A 114 -11.02 1.60 -15.54
N ALA A 115 -10.96 0.85 -16.64
CA ALA A 115 -12.12 0.16 -17.20
C ALA A 115 -12.68 -0.91 -16.25
N ALA A 116 -11.83 -1.53 -15.42
CA ALA A 116 -12.26 -2.45 -14.38
C ALA A 116 -12.96 -1.73 -13.21
N LEU A 117 -12.54 -0.51 -12.85
CA LEU A 117 -13.17 0.32 -11.82
C LEU A 117 -14.49 0.95 -12.29
N ARG A 118 -14.61 1.37 -13.55
CA ARG A 118 -15.86 1.95 -14.09
C ARG A 118 -17.04 0.98 -14.10
N ARG A 119 -16.76 -0.32 -14.18
CA ARG A 119 -17.76 -1.40 -14.17
C ARG A 119 -18.15 -1.89 -12.77
N ARG A 120 -17.73 -1.18 -11.72
CA ARG A 120 -17.88 -1.57 -10.33
C ARG A 120 -18.37 -0.38 -9.52
N GLU A 121 -18.94 -0.68 -8.36
CA GLU A 121 -19.34 0.31 -7.37
C GLU A 121 -18.58 0.08 -6.05
N GLY A 122 -18.50 1.12 -5.24
CA GLY A 122 -17.88 1.09 -3.91
C GLY A 122 -16.41 1.52 -3.88
N SER A 123 -15.71 1.18 -2.80
CA SER A 123 -14.34 1.63 -2.55
C SER A 123 -13.31 0.51 -2.74
N TYR A 124 -12.20 0.86 -3.36
CA TYR A 124 -11.12 -0.05 -3.68
C TYR A 124 -9.77 0.54 -3.28
N LEU A 125 -8.86 -0.33 -2.89
CA LEU A 125 -7.46 0.00 -2.74
C LEU A 125 -6.72 -0.29 -4.04
N VAL A 126 -5.98 0.70 -4.53
CA VAL A 126 -4.98 0.53 -5.59
C VAL A 126 -3.61 0.61 -4.93
N GLN A 127 -2.95 -0.53 -4.80
CA GLN A 127 -1.72 -0.70 -4.02
C GLN A 127 -0.56 -1.15 -4.90
N LYS A 128 0.61 -0.53 -4.76
CA LYS A 128 1.80 -0.97 -5.49
C LYS A 128 2.18 -2.39 -5.04
N LEU A 129 2.35 -3.29 -6.01
CA LEU A 129 2.69 -4.69 -5.74
C LEU A 129 4.18 -4.82 -5.39
N VAL A 130 4.47 -5.65 -4.38
CA VAL A 130 5.80 -6.13 -4.04
C VAL A 130 6.22 -7.17 -5.08
N GLU A 131 6.99 -6.76 -6.08
CA GLU A 131 7.28 -7.57 -7.28
C GLU A 131 8.29 -8.71 -7.02
N ARG A 132 9.19 -8.52 -6.05
CA ARG A 132 10.20 -9.51 -5.62
C ARG A 132 10.04 -9.81 -4.14
N PRO A 133 9.00 -10.54 -3.73
CA PRO A 133 8.84 -10.94 -2.34
C PRO A 133 9.93 -11.95 -1.95
N LEU A 134 10.16 -12.12 -0.64
CA LEU A 134 10.92 -13.27 -0.16
C LEU A 134 10.14 -14.54 -0.51
N LEU A 135 10.85 -15.50 -1.10
CA LEU A 135 10.31 -16.82 -1.42
C LEU A 135 10.91 -17.84 -0.46
N VAL A 136 10.05 -18.64 0.16
CA VAL A 136 10.41 -19.83 0.94
C VAL A 136 9.91 -21.02 0.13
N ASP A 137 10.82 -21.91 -0.27
CA ASP A 137 10.53 -23.06 -1.14
C ASP A 137 9.76 -22.69 -2.42
N GLY A 138 10.16 -21.58 -3.05
CA GLY A 138 9.55 -21.07 -4.28
C GLY A 138 8.16 -20.43 -4.09
N ARG A 139 7.66 -20.33 -2.86
CA ARG A 139 6.36 -19.73 -2.54
C ARG A 139 6.54 -18.41 -1.80
N LYS A 140 5.68 -17.44 -2.10
CA LYS A 140 5.63 -16.18 -1.36
C LYS A 140 5.23 -16.46 0.09
N ALA A 141 6.12 -16.15 1.03
CA ALA A 141 5.83 -16.20 2.46
C ALA A 141 5.12 -14.91 2.93
N THR A 142 4.22 -15.03 3.91
CA THR A 142 3.58 -13.89 4.56
C THR A 142 3.77 -14.01 6.05
N ILE A 143 4.41 -13.02 6.68
CA ILE A 143 4.65 -13.06 8.12
C ILE A 143 3.38 -12.63 8.85
N HIS A 144 2.89 -13.49 9.73
CA HIS A 144 1.84 -13.23 10.69
C HIS A 144 2.44 -13.09 12.08
N THR A 145 2.18 -11.96 12.74
CA THR A 145 2.56 -11.71 14.13
C THR A 145 1.34 -11.19 14.90
N PHE A 146 1.42 -11.27 16.22
CA PHE A 146 0.40 -10.77 17.11
C PHE A 146 0.93 -9.54 17.86
N LEU A 147 0.07 -8.53 17.95
CA LEU A 147 0.29 -7.32 18.71
C LEU A 147 -0.74 -7.29 19.85
N LEU A 148 -0.27 -7.25 21.10
CA LEU A 148 -1.11 -6.98 22.26
C LEU A 148 -1.04 -5.48 22.56
N VAL A 149 -2.19 -4.83 22.59
CA VAL A 149 -2.33 -3.43 23.01
C VAL A 149 -3.14 -3.41 24.30
N THR A 150 -2.58 -2.84 25.37
CA THR A 150 -3.26 -2.71 26.67
C THR A 150 -4.20 -1.52 26.68
N ASP A 151 -5.02 -1.41 27.73
CA ASP A 151 -5.86 -0.24 28.01
C ASP A 151 -5.04 1.04 28.28
N THR A 152 -3.78 0.89 28.70
CA THR A 152 -2.79 1.97 28.84
C THR A 152 -2.08 2.34 27.53
N LEU A 153 -2.43 1.71 26.40
CA LEU A 153 -1.78 1.86 25.09
C LEU A 153 -0.33 1.36 25.03
N ASP A 154 0.08 0.49 25.96
CA ASP A 154 1.33 -0.25 25.84
C ASP A 154 1.19 -1.30 24.74
N ALA A 155 2.20 -1.41 23.87
CA ALA A 155 2.17 -2.27 22.69
C ALA A 155 3.27 -3.35 22.78
N TYR A 156 2.87 -4.62 22.80
CA TYR A 156 3.76 -5.78 22.89
C TYR A 156 3.66 -6.62 21.61
N VAL A 157 4.79 -6.83 20.94
CA VAL A 157 4.89 -7.66 19.72
C VAL A 157 5.36 -9.07 20.09
N TRP A 158 4.61 -10.09 19.70
CA TRP A 158 5.06 -11.46 19.89
C TRP A 158 6.19 -11.82 18.91
N ARG A 159 7.33 -12.25 19.45
CA ARG A 159 8.53 -12.61 18.67
C ARG A 159 8.41 -13.93 17.89
N GLY A 160 7.51 -14.83 18.28
CA GLY A 160 7.32 -16.14 17.64
C GLY A 160 6.47 -16.07 16.37
N ALA A 161 6.64 -15.02 15.56
CA ALA A 161 5.89 -14.83 14.32
C ALA A 161 6.02 -16.06 13.40
N TYR A 162 4.96 -16.36 12.64
CA TYR A 162 4.92 -17.49 11.71
C TYR A 162 4.72 -17.01 10.27
N ALA A 163 5.02 -17.88 9.30
CA ALA A 163 5.05 -17.58 7.87
C ALA A 163 4.13 -18.51 7.05
#